data_AF-T1CHR3-F1
#
_entry.id   AF-T1CHR3-F1
#
_cell.length_a   1.000
_cell.length_b   1.000
_cell.length_c   1.000
_cell.angle_alpha   90.00
_cell.angle_beta   90.00
_cell.angle_gamma   90.00
#
_symmetry.space_group_name_H-M   'P 1'
#
loop_
_entity.id
_entity.type
_entity.pdbx_description
1 polymer ?
#
loop_
_entity_poly.entity_id
_entity_poly.type
_entity_poly.pdbx_seq_one_letter_code
_entity_poly.pdbx_strand_id
1 'polypeptide(L)'
;MPPPFSILSGDDGSTLARMQDAAVRADGVVSVASNLVPDAVRAMVDAARDGAWARARSLDAQLRPLFDSLTIRVEEETPLGPVTVTSRNPVPIKSALALVGMPGGACRPPLGRLSPRGLERLTGSLAQMHREAPSVLDPVASTFGVDLAHRLSDPAFRVGLAYDHY
;
A
#
# COMPACT_ATOMS: atom_id res chain seq x y z
N MET A 1 28.60 24.50 12.46
CA MET A 1 27.40 23.98 11.76
C MET A 1 27.25 22.52 12.17
N PRO A 2 26.06 22.01 12.53
CA PRO A 2 25.89 20.59 12.79
C PRO A 2 26.28 19.77 11.54
N PRO A 3 26.70 18.50 11.71
CA PRO A 3 27.01 17.63 10.59
C PRO A 3 25.78 17.46 9.68
N PRO A 4 25.96 17.20 8.37
CA PRO A 4 24.84 16.90 7.49
C PRO A 4 24.09 15.69 8.05
N PHE A 5 22.78 15.83 8.20
CA PHE A 5 21.90 14.77 8.66
C PHE A 5 20.73 14.64 7.67
N SER A 6 20.34 13.40 7.40
CA SER A 6 19.24 13.10 6.49
C SER A 6 17.96 12.82 7.24
N ILE A 7 16.84 13.32 6.72
CA ILE A 7 15.50 13.04 7.23
C ILE A 7 14.79 12.15 6.22
N LEU A 8 14.26 11.00 6.67
CA LEU A 8 13.42 10.13 5.85
C LEU A 8 12.02 10.08 6.44
N SER A 9 10.99 10.18 5.59
CA SER A 9 9.61 9.94 6.01
C SER A 9 9.45 8.47 6.41
N GLY A 10 8.78 8.21 7.53
CA GLY A 10 8.34 6.87 7.93
C GLY A 10 6.91 6.55 7.50
N ASP A 11 6.27 7.45 6.76
CA ASP A 11 4.88 7.34 6.31
C ASP A 11 4.83 7.58 4.80
N ASP A 12 4.46 6.54 4.05
CA ASP A 12 4.39 6.55 2.59
C ASP A 12 3.47 7.68 2.08
N GLY A 13 2.26 7.79 2.65
CA GLY A 13 1.23 8.73 2.18
C GLY A 13 1.57 10.21 2.36
N SER A 14 2.42 10.57 3.32
CA SER A 14 2.87 11.94 3.55
C SER A 14 4.26 12.24 3.00
N THR A 15 4.95 11.25 2.42
CA THR A 15 6.35 11.39 1.95
C THR A 15 6.53 12.59 1.04
N LEU A 16 5.71 12.74 0.00
CA LEU A 16 5.87 13.82 -0.97
C LEU A 16 5.72 15.20 -0.30
N ALA A 17 4.78 15.34 0.64
CA ALA A 17 4.59 16.57 1.39
C ALA A 17 5.80 16.89 2.29
N ARG A 18 6.40 15.87 2.93
CA ARG A 18 7.58 16.03 3.79
C ARG A 18 8.85 16.38 3.01
N MET A 19 8.97 15.91 1.78
CA MET A 19 10.07 16.30 0.88
C MET A 19 9.91 17.75 0.41
N GLN A 20 8.66 18.20 0.19
CA GLN A 20 8.37 19.57 -0.27
C GLN A 20 8.44 20.63 0.83
N ASP A 21 8.22 20.24 2.09
CA ASP A 21 8.26 21.14 3.26
C ASP A 21 9.68 21.71 3.47
N ALA A 22 9.81 23.04 3.44
CA ALA A 22 11.09 23.73 3.57
C ALA A 22 11.72 23.66 4.98
N ALA A 23 10.92 23.39 6.02
CA ALA A 23 11.40 23.21 7.38
C ALA A 23 11.87 21.77 7.65
N VAL A 24 11.27 20.79 6.97
CA VAL A 24 11.63 19.36 7.11
C VAL A 24 12.68 18.96 6.08
N ARG A 25 12.43 19.22 4.79
CA ARG A 25 13.28 18.86 3.64
C ARG A 25 13.70 17.39 3.68
N ALA A 26 12.72 16.50 3.81
CA ALA A 26 13.00 15.07 3.81
C ALA A 26 13.69 14.64 2.50
N ASP A 27 14.65 13.74 2.61
CA ASP A 27 15.45 13.21 1.49
C ASP A 27 14.76 12.03 0.78
N GLY A 28 13.72 11.46 1.39
CA GLY A 28 13.00 10.30 0.86
C GLY A 28 12.13 9.60 1.91
N VAL A 29 12.02 8.28 1.81
CA VAL A 29 11.10 7.46 2.61
C VAL A 29 11.71 6.12 3.02
N VAL A 30 11.39 5.68 4.23
CA VAL A 30 11.47 4.27 4.64
C VAL A 30 10.08 3.67 4.42
N SER A 31 9.94 2.92 3.33
CA SER A 31 8.63 2.63 2.72
C SER A 31 8.11 1.23 3.00
N VAL A 32 6.83 1.12 3.38
CA VAL A 32 6.10 -0.14 3.40
C VAL A 32 5.64 -0.51 2.00
N ALA A 33 5.10 0.46 1.25
CA ALA A 33 4.59 0.26 -0.12
C ALA A 33 5.65 -0.29 -1.09
N SER A 34 6.93 0.03 -0.87
CA SER A 34 8.05 -0.46 -1.69
C SER A 34 8.22 -1.98 -1.67
N ASN A 35 7.62 -2.70 -0.71
CA ASN A 35 7.57 -4.16 -0.75
C ASN A 35 6.71 -4.70 -1.91
N LEU A 36 5.76 -3.91 -2.41
CA LEU A 36 4.86 -4.26 -3.51
C LEU A 36 5.23 -3.54 -4.81
N VAL A 37 5.48 -2.23 -4.74
CA VAL A 37 5.72 -1.37 -5.93
C VAL A 37 6.99 -0.51 -5.79
N PRO A 38 8.18 -1.15 -5.67
CA PRO A 38 9.43 -0.44 -5.41
C PRO A 38 9.76 0.61 -6.48
N ASP A 39 9.55 0.28 -7.77
CA ASP A 39 9.90 1.16 -8.88
C ASP A 39 9.05 2.44 -8.91
N ALA A 40 7.75 2.33 -8.64
CA ALA A 40 6.85 3.47 -8.61
C ALA A 40 7.17 4.41 -7.42
N VAL A 41 7.42 3.84 -6.22
CA VAL A 41 7.82 4.62 -5.04
C VAL A 41 9.16 5.32 -5.30
N ARG A 42 10.14 4.61 -5.86
CA ARG A 42 11.42 5.20 -6.24
C ARG A 42 11.24 6.33 -7.24
N ALA A 43 10.48 6.13 -8.31
CA ALA A 43 10.27 7.13 -9.34
C ALA A 43 9.61 8.41 -8.78
N MET A 44 8.72 8.27 -7.80
CA MET A 44 8.10 9.41 -7.10
C MET A 44 9.15 10.20 -6.30
N VAL A 45 10.00 9.51 -5.54
CA VAL A 45 11.06 10.13 -4.73
C VAL A 45 12.11 10.78 -5.62
N ASP A 46 12.59 10.09 -6.66
CA ASP A 46 13.58 10.63 -7.60
C ASP A 46 13.04 11.88 -8.30
N ALA A 47 11.78 11.86 -8.76
CA ALA A 47 11.14 13.05 -9.35
C ALA A 47 11.03 14.22 -8.36
N ALA A 48 10.77 13.96 -7.08
CA ALA A 48 10.74 15.00 -6.05
C ALA A 48 12.14 15.58 -5.79
N ARG A 49 13.17 14.73 -5.71
CA ARG A 49 14.58 15.15 -5.54
C ARG A 49 15.09 16.00 -6.69
N ASP A 50 14.67 15.68 -7.91
CA ASP A 50 15.01 16.42 -9.13
C ASP A 50 14.18 17.72 -9.29
N GLY A 51 13.29 18.03 -8.34
CA GLY A 51 12.40 19.19 -8.40
C GLY A 51 11.27 19.08 -9.43
N ALA A 52 11.07 17.90 -10.03
CA ALA A 52 10.02 17.59 -10.99
C ALA A 52 8.67 17.34 -10.29
N TRP A 53 8.21 18.32 -9.50
CA TRP A 53 7.06 18.18 -8.60
C TRP A 53 5.74 17.81 -9.29
N ALA A 54 5.53 18.22 -10.54
CA ALA A 54 4.33 17.82 -11.29
C ALA A 54 4.31 16.31 -11.55
N ARG A 55 5.46 15.74 -11.93
CA ARG A 55 5.63 14.30 -12.11
C ARG A 55 5.52 13.56 -10.78
N ALA A 56 6.16 14.07 -9.73
CA ALA A 56 6.09 13.46 -8.40
C ALA A 56 4.66 13.40 -7.86
N ARG A 57 3.86 14.47 -8.02
CA ARG A 57 2.43 14.48 -7.67
C ARG A 57 1.59 13.52 -8.49
N SER A 58 1.89 13.37 -9.78
CA SER A 58 1.19 12.40 -10.63
C SER A 58 1.45 10.96 -10.16
N LEU A 59 2.69 10.62 -9.83
CA LEU A 59 3.06 9.30 -9.30
C LEU A 59 2.46 9.06 -7.90
N ASP A 60 2.49 10.06 -7.02
CA ASP A 60 1.86 10.01 -5.71
C ASP A 60 0.34 9.78 -5.81
N ALA A 61 -0.34 10.41 -6.76
CA ALA A 61 -1.77 10.18 -6.99
C ALA A 61 -2.05 8.74 -7.46
N GLN A 62 -1.20 8.17 -8.31
CA GLN A 62 -1.32 6.77 -8.76
C GLN A 62 -1.06 5.77 -7.62
N LEU A 63 -0.19 6.12 -6.66
CA LEU A 63 0.12 5.30 -5.48
C LEU A 63 -0.87 5.47 -4.33
N ARG A 64 -1.67 6.54 -4.34
CA ARG A 64 -2.60 6.91 -3.27
C ARG A 64 -3.54 5.76 -2.85
N PRO A 65 -4.15 4.98 -3.76
CA PRO A 65 -4.99 3.85 -3.36
C PRO A 65 -4.26 2.82 -2.49
N LEU A 66 -2.98 2.56 -2.78
CA LEU A 66 -2.15 1.68 -1.97
C LEU A 66 -1.77 2.31 -0.63
N PHE A 67 -1.32 3.57 -0.63
CA PHE A 67 -0.93 4.28 0.59
C PHE A 67 -2.08 4.33 1.61
N ASP A 68 -3.28 4.68 1.16
CA ASP A 68 -4.48 4.75 2.00
C ASP A 68 -4.97 3.36 2.48
N SER A 69 -4.45 2.30 1.86
CA SER A 69 -4.74 0.90 2.23
C SER A 69 -3.65 0.27 3.11
N LEU A 70 -2.54 0.97 3.42
CA LEU A 70 -1.52 0.48 4.35
C LEU A 70 -2.01 0.47 5.81
N THR A 71 -2.98 1.33 6.12
CA THR A 71 -3.77 1.28 7.35
C THR A 71 -5.25 1.33 7.00
N ILE A 72 -5.96 0.25 7.24
CA ILE A 72 -7.38 0.11 6.88
C ILE A 72 -8.21 0.30 8.14
N ARG A 73 -9.08 1.30 8.13
CA ARG A 73 -10.07 1.54 9.18
C ARG A 73 -11.45 1.39 8.58
N VAL A 74 -12.20 0.39 9.05
CA VAL A 74 -13.56 0.07 8.60
C VAL A 74 -14.46 -0.18 9.81
N GLU A 75 -15.76 -0.03 9.64
CA GLU A 75 -16.73 -0.52 10.62
C GLU A 75 -17.15 -1.93 10.20
N GLU A 76 -17.20 -2.87 11.14
CA GLU A 76 -17.74 -4.21 10.94
C GLU A 76 -19.00 -4.36 11.79
N GLU A 77 -20.00 -5.08 11.26
CA GLU A 77 -21.20 -5.43 12.03
C GLU A 77 -20.90 -6.64 12.91
N THR A 78 -21.24 -6.55 14.19
CA THR A 78 -21.14 -7.68 15.13
C THR A 78 -22.49 -7.92 15.79
N PRO A 79 -22.71 -9.06 16.46
CA PRO A 79 -23.94 -9.29 17.24
C PRO A 79 -24.21 -8.25 18.33
N LEU A 80 -23.20 -7.47 18.74
CA LEU A 80 -23.29 -6.43 19.77
C LEU A 80 -23.36 -5.01 19.18
N GLY A 81 -23.47 -4.89 17.85
CA GLY A 81 -23.48 -3.62 17.12
C GLY A 81 -22.20 -3.37 16.32
N PRO A 82 -22.10 -2.21 15.65
CA PRO A 82 -20.96 -1.89 14.80
C PRO A 82 -19.70 -1.63 15.63
N VAL A 83 -18.57 -2.16 15.17
CA VAL A 83 -17.26 -1.94 15.80
C VAL A 83 -16.28 -1.42 14.75
N THR A 84 -15.53 -0.37 15.10
CA THR A 84 -14.45 0.10 14.25
C THR A 84 -13.23 -0.82 14.36
N VAL A 85 -12.86 -1.45 13.25
CA VAL A 85 -11.68 -2.29 13.12
C VAL A 85 -10.57 -1.51 12.43
N THR A 86 -9.39 -1.49 13.02
CA THR A 86 -8.20 -0.88 12.42
C THR A 86 -7.13 -1.93 12.16
N SER A 87 -6.89 -2.24 10.89
CA SER A 87 -5.80 -3.10 10.44
C SER A 87 -4.58 -2.26 10.08
N ARG A 88 -3.45 -2.49 10.74
CA ARG A 88 -2.20 -1.74 10.54
C ARG A 88 -1.14 -2.62 9.86
N ASN A 89 -0.12 -1.99 9.29
CA ASN A 89 1.10 -2.66 8.83
C ASN A 89 1.61 -3.66 9.89
N PRO A 90 1.97 -4.92 9.53
CA PRO A 90 2.10 -5.48 8.18
C PRO A 90 0.90 -6.25 7.63
N VAL A 91 -0.26 -6.26 8.29
CA VAL A 91 -1.40 -7.09 7.83
C VAL A 91 -1.90 -6.68 6.44
N PRO A 92 -2.17 -5.39 6.13
CA PRO A 92 -2.65 -5.00 4.80
C PRO A 92 -1.63 -5.24 3.69
N ILE A 93 -0.36 -4.87 3.87
CA ILE A 93 0.66 -5.04 2.83
C ILE A 93 0.92 -6.53 2.54
N LYS A 94 0.96 -7.39 3.56
CA LYS A 94 1.11 -8.84 3.33
C LYS A 94 -0.09 -9.46 2.64
N SER A 95 -1.29 -8.98 2.95
CA SER A 95 -2.51 -9.38 2.25
C SER A 95 -2.49 -8.90 0.79
N ALA A 96 -1.99 -7.70 0.52
CA ALA A 96 -1.82 -7.16 -0.83
C ALA A 96 -0.85 -8.02 -1.65
N LEU A 97 0.31 -8.35 -1.07
CA LEU A 97 1.30 -9.26 -1.70
C LEU A 97 0.64 -10.60 -2.09
N ALA A 98 -0.12 -11.21 -1.17
CA ALA A 98 -0.82 -12.46 -1.46
C ALA A 98 -1.87 -12.32 -2.57
N LEU A 99 -2.67 -11.24 -2.56
CA LEU A 99 -3.66 -10.94 -3.60
C LEU A 99 -2.99 -10.84 -4.98
N VAL A 100 -1.88 -10.12 -5.10
CA VAL A 100 -1.18 -9.96 -6.38
C VAL A 100 -0.27 -11.13 -6.75
N GLY A 101 -0.14 -12.16 -5.89
CA GLY A 101 0.64 -13.36 -6.19
C GLY A 101 2.13 -13.27 -5.84
N MET A 102 2.52 -12.29 -5.02
CA MET A 102 3.86 -12.15 -4.49
C MET A 102 4.04 -12.95 -3.18
N PRO A 103 5.24 -13.48 -2.92
CA PRO A 103 5.54 -14.16 -1.67
C PRO A 103 5.64 -13.15 -0.51
N GLY A 104 4.64 -13.11 0.37
CA GLY A 104 4.67 -12.31 1.62
C GLY A 104 4.50 -13.14 2.91
N GLY A 105 3.95 -14.35 2.76
CA GLY A 105 3.58 -15.24 3.87
C GLY A 105 2.52 -14.63 4.80
N ALA A 106 2.01 -15.45 5.71
CA ALA A 106 1.08 -14.98 6.73
C ALA A 106 1.77 -14.07 7.77
N CYS A 107 0.97 -13.31 8.50
CA CYS A 107 1.38 -12.67 9.74
C CYS A 107 1.51 -13.73 10.86
N ARG A 108 2.48 -13.54 11.76
CA ARG A 108 2.60 -14.37 12.97
C ARG A 108 1.79 -13.72 14.10
N PRO A 109 1.19 -14.51 15.02
CA PRO A 109 0.59 -13.97 16.24
C PRO A 109 1.56 -13.04 16.98
N PRO A 110 1.08 -11.94 17.59
CA PRO A 110 -0.33 -11.61 17.84
C PRO A 110 -1.05 -10.96 16.65
N LEU A 111 -0.40 -10.78 15.50
CA LEU A 111 -1.03 -10.24 14.30
C LEU A 111 -1.93 -11.28 13.64
N GLY A 112 -3.09 -10.83 13.19
CA GLY A 112 -4.11 -11.67 12.58
C GLY A 112 -4.30 -11.44 11.09
N ARG A 113 -5.52 -11.70 10.64
CA ARG A 113 -6.02 -11.46 9.29
C ARG A 113 -6.73 -10.11 9.21
N LEU A 114 -7.11 -9.70 7.99
CA LEU A 114 -8.03 -8.58 7.81
C LEU A 114 -9.44 -8.98 8.29
N SER A 115 -10.28 -7.99 8.54
CA SER A 115 -11.72 -8.20 8.63
C SER A 115 -12.33 -8.29 7.21
N PRO A 116 -13.56 -8.81 7.04
CA PRO A 116 -14.21 -8.93 5.73
C PRO A 116 -14.24 -7.62 4.94
N ARG A 117 -14.79 -6.53 5.50
CA ARG A 117 -14.83 -5.22 4.84
C ARG A 117 -13.44 -4.63 4.67
N GLY A 118 -12.49 -5.00 5.53
CA GLY A 118 -11.09 -4.64 5.39
C GLY A 118 -10.45 -5.24 4.14
N LEU A 119 -10.71 -6.52 3.88
CA LEU A 119 -10.23 -7.20 2.67
C LEU A 119 -10.93 -6.70 1.41
N GLU A 120 -12.23 -6.39 1.48
CA GLU A 120 -12.96 -5.76 0.38
C GLU A 120 -12.37 -4.40 0.02
N ARG A 121 -12.10 -3.54 1.02
CA ARG A 121 -11.45 -2.25 0.81
C ARG A 121 -10.08 -2.40 0.14
N LEU A 122 -9.24 -3.31 0.64
CA LEU A 122 -7.92 -3.55 0.05
C LEU A 122 -8.02 -4.02 -1.41
N THR A 123 -8.88 -5.01 -1.67
CA THR A 123 -9.05 -5.56 -3.01
C THR A 123 -9.60 -4.51 -3.97
N GLY A 124 -10.55 -3.68 -3.51
CA GLY A 124 -11.09 -2.56 -4.27
C GLY A 124 -10.02 -1.53 -4.64
N SER A 125 -9.19 -1.13 -3.67
CA SER A 125 -8.06 -0.20 -3.90
C SER A 125 -7.05 -0.74 -4.92
N LEU A 126 -6.66 -2.02 -4.80
CA LEU A 126 -5.73 -2.64 -5.75
C LEU A 126 -6.35 -2.77 -7.16
N ALA A 127 -7.63 -3.14 -7.25
CA ALA A 127 -8.34 -3.22 -8.51
C ALA A 127 -8.51 -1.84 -9.17
N GLN A 128 -8.78 -0.79 -8.39
CA GLN A 128 -8.82 0.58 -8.87
C GLN A 128 -7.44 1.01 -9.41
N MET A 129 -6.39 0.80 -8.62
CA MET A 129 -5.01 1.13 -9.01
C MET A 129 -4.59 0.39 -10.30
N HIS A 130 -4.92 -0.90 -10.43
CA HIS A 130 -4.65 -1.66 -11.66
C HIS A 130 -5.40 -1.13 -12.89
N ARG A 131 -6.64 -0.63 -12.73
CA ARG A 131 -7.41 -0.05 -13.84
C ARG A 131 -6.91 1.34 -14.24
N GLU A 132 -6.60 2.19 -13.26
CA GLU A 132 -6.29 3.61 -13.49
C GLU A 132 -4.80 3.85 -13.77
N ALA A 133 -3.93 3.01 -13.21
CA ALA A 133 -2.48 3.11 -13.33
C ALA A 133 -1.84 1.72 -13.44
N PRO A 134 -2.14 0.94 -14.52
CA PRO A 134 -1.64 -0.42 -14.67
C PRO A 134 -0.11 -0.51 -14.55
N SER A 135 0.62 0.50 -15.06
CA SER A 135 2.09 0.57 -14.97
C SER A 135 2.66 0.48 -13.55
N VAL A 136 1.87 0.74 -12.51
CA VAL A 136 2.27 0.60 -11.11
C VAL A 136 2.34 -0.87 -10.68
N LEU A 137 1.45 -1.72 -11.19
CA LEU A 137 1.36 -3.14 -10.81
C LEU A 137 1.84 -4.11 -11.90
N ASP A 138 1.88 -3.71 -13.18
CA ASP A 138 2.37 -4.54 -14.29
C ASP A 138 3.76 -5.17 -14.07
N PRO A 139 4.72 -4.52 -13.37
CA PRO A 139 5.98 -5.17 -12.99
C PRO A 139 5.78 -6.46 -12.17
N VAL A 140 4.73 -6.54 -11.36
CA VAL A 140 4.38 -7.75 -10.60
C VAL A 140 3.96 -8.87 -11.55
N ALA A 141 3.07 -8.58 -12.51
CA ALA A 141 2.59 -9.55 -13.50
C ALA A 141 3.74 -10.19 -14.26
N SER A 142 4.64 -9.35 -14.79
CA SER A 142 5.80 -9.79 -15.57
C SER A 142 6.87 -10.51 -14.74
N THR A 143 7.12 -10.06 -13.51
CA THR A 143 8.16 -10.66 -12.64
C THR A 143 7.74 -12.00 -12.06
N PHE A 144 6.48 -12.13 -11.63
CA PHE A 144 5.98 -13.33 -10.95
C PHE A 144 5.16 -14.25 -11.86
N GLY A 145 4.94 -13.88 -13.13
CA GLY A 145 4.20 -14.69 -14.09
C GLY A 145 2.72 -14.86 -13.72
N VAL A 146 2.08 -13.78 -13.27
CA VAL A 146 0.71 -13.81 -12.74
C VAL A 146 -0.23 -12.95 -13.58
N ASP A 147 -1.49 -13.38 -13.70
CA ASP A 147 -2.58 -12.57 -14.26
C ASP A 147 -3.23 -11.74 -13.16
N LEU A 148 -2.90 -10.45 -13.10
CA LEU A 148 -3.43 -9.54 -12.07
C LEU A 148 -4.94 -9.32 -12.19
N ALA A 149 -5.50 -9.32 -13.41
CA ALA A 149 -6.93 -9.12 -13.60
C ALA A 149 -7.71 -10.32 -13.05
N HIS A 150 -7.24 -11.54 -13.36
CA HIS A 150 -7.82 -12.76 -12.78
C HIS A 150 -7.65 -12.79 -11.26
N ARG A 151 -6.44 -12.50 -10.76
CA ARG A 151 -6.15 -12.55 -9.32
C ARG A 151 -6.99 -11.59 -8.47
N LEU A 152 -7.21 -10.38 -8.96
CA LEU A 152 -7.97 -9.36 -8.22
C LEU A 152 -9.50 -9.59 -8.31
N SER A 153 -9.98 -10.29 -9.34
CA SER A 153 -11.41 -10.57 -9.54
C SER A 153 -11.88 -11.89 -8.93
N ASP A 154 -11.05 -12.95 -8.94
CA ASP A 154 -11.43 -14.28 -8.47
C ASP A 154 -11.39 -14.39 -6.93
N PRO A 155 -12.53 -14.68 -6.27
CA PRO A 155 -12.60 -14.85 -4.83
C PRO A 155 -11.69 -15.95 -4.26
N ALA A 156 -11.25 -16.92 -5.06
CA ALA A 156 -10.35 -17.99 -4.62
C ALA A 156 -9.04 -17.44 -4.05
N PHE A 157 -8.54 -16.30 -4.55
CA PHE A 157 -7.31 -15.67 -4.06
C PHE A 157 -7.48 -14.86 -2.77
N ARG A 158 -8.73 -14.74 -2.27
CA ARG A 158 -9.06 -14.04 -1.02
C ARG A 158 -9.11 -14.99 0.18
N VAL A 159 -9.15 -16.29 -0.08
CA VAL A 159 -9.27 -17.33 0.95
C VAL A 159 -8.11 -17.23 1.95
N GLY A 160 -8.45 -17.15 3.25
CA GLY A 160 -7.47 -17.08 4.33
C GLY A 160 -6.85 -15.69 4.59
N LEU A 161 -7.25 -14.66 3.83
CA LEU A 161 -6.77 -13.27 4.04
C LEU A 161 -7.66 -12.48 5.00
N ALA A 162 -8.90 -12.91 5.21
CA ALA A 162 -9.82 -12.38 6.20
C ALA A 162 -10.33 -13.45 7.18
N TYR A 163 -10.92 -13.01 8.28
CA TYR A 163 -11.81 -13.83 9.10
C TYR A 163 -13.15 -14.05 8.39
N ASP A 164 -13.83 -15.16 8.69
CA ASP A 164 -15.11 -15.50 8.06
C ASP A 164 -16.27 -14.61 8.55
N HIS A 165 -16.15 -14.11 9.79
CA HIS A 165 -17.10 -13.22 10.44
C HIS A 165 -16.35 -12.32 11.43
N TYR A 166 -16.99 -11.22 11.83
CA TYR A 166 -16.50 -10.30 12.86
C TYR A 166 -17.59 -10.05 13.90
#